data_AF-A0A6J5YHT9-F1
#
_entry.id   AF-A0A6J5YHT9-F1
#
_cell.length_a   1.000
_cell.length_b   1.000
_cell.length_c   1.000
_cell.angle_alpha   90.00
_cell.angle_beta   90.00
_cell.angle_gamma   90.00
#
_symmetry.space_group_name_H-M   'P 1'
#
loop_
_entity.id
_entity.type
_entity.pdbx_description
1 polymer ?
#
loop_
_entity_poly.entity_id
_entity_poly.type
_entity_poly.pdbx_seq_one_letter_code
_entity_poly.pdbx_strand_id
1 'polypeptide(L)'
;MRRGTAPLVVLALAVALLLGACGDGNRGPVCDDTGSCAETGQGSGNGNGNGNGNGNGNGAQSGGIESSADIAKVAQNLGFVLAPFDPNTGMAGDLKITGARPPVVPSNDPNAASLNAANRYIMWPYGMSESSGGGSKVDVQASYFLPLNTPIISMVSGTVCDVPKLYSDDYSVRVAPDGVSCGNQGGAEVLFETEHVIDPIVKVGDHVNAGQRVATVGTYRKDWTAAGFGIVEIGVAYMKKGSDRPWHACPSLTLDPKIAPTILADLTAANAAWMNELGDQSLYAGDAMPGCRVSTDVTE
;
A
#
# COMPACT_ATOMS: atom_id res chain seq x y z
N MET A 1 -14.80 8.04 55.47
CA MET A 1 -15.60 7.86 54.24
C MET A 1 -14.65 7.83 53.06
N ARG A 2 -14.48 6.65 52.45
CA ARG A 2 -13.67 6.46 51.23
C ARG A 2 -14.49 6.99 50.04
N ARG A 3 -13.92 7.86 49.21
CA ARG A 3 -14.42 8.14 47.86
C ARG A 3 -13.31 7.81 46.88
N GLY A 4 -13.57 6.80 46.05
CA GLY A 4 -12.67 6.35 45.00
C GLY A 4 -12.65 7.34 43.84
N THR A 5 -11.45 7.59 43.34
CA THR A 5 -11.19 8.18 42.04
C THR A 5 -10.86 7.05 41.08
N ALA A 6 -11.65 6.93 40.02
CA ALA A 6 -11.44 6.00 38.92
C ALA A 6 -10.15 6.34 38.15
N PRO A 7 -9.47 5.37 37.52
CA PRO A 7 -8.23 5.63 36.82
C PRO A 7 -8.47 6.27 35.44
N LEU A 8 -7.58 7.19 35.10
CA LEU A 8 -7.34 7.75 33.76
C LEU A 8 -7.24 6.62 32.73
N VAL A 9 -8.06 6.67 31.68
CA VAL A 9 -7.82 5.93 30.44
C VAL A 9 -6.89 6.79 29.59
N VAL A 10 -5.60 6.45 29.60
CA VAL A 10 -4.62 6.99 28.65
C VAL A 10 -4.78 6.19 27.36
N LEU A 11 -5.44 6.76 26.36
CA LEU A 11 -5.48 6.19 25.01
C LEU A 11 -4.21 6.65 24.28
N ALA A 12 -3.13 5.90 24.45
CA ALA A 12 -1.97 6.01 23.57
C ALA A 12 -2.34 5.31 22.25
N LEU A 13 -2.49 6.07 21.16
CA LEU A 13 -2.60 5.53 19.82
C LEU A 13 -1.21 5.01 19.41
N ALA A 14 -0.96 3.74 19.72
CA ALA A 14 0.18 3.01 19.19
C ALA A 14 -0.30 2.35 17.89
N VAL A 15 0.20 2.83 16.74
CA VAL A 15 0.18 2.05 15.50
C VAL A 15 1.22 0.95 15.68
N ALA A 16 0.73 -0.26 15.94
CA ALA A 16 1.50 -1.48 15.92
C ALA A 16 0.71 -2.48 15.10
N LEU A 17 0.94 -2.52 13.79
CA LEU A 17 0.70 -3.74 13.04
C LEU A 17 1.81 -4.72 13.43
N LEU A 18 1.44 -5.70 14.23
CA LEU A 18 2.27 -6.88 14.43
C LEU A 18 2.17 -7.76 13.17
N LEU A 19 3.34 -7.97 12.57
CA LEU A 19 3.69 -9.20 11.87
C LEU A 19 3.05 -10.40 12.57
N GLY A 20 2.37 -11.24 11.79
CA GLY A 20 2.05 -12.60 12.18
C GLY A 20 3.34 -13.38 12.43
N ALA A 21 3.87 -13.29 13.64
CA ALA A 21 4.94 -14.14 14.11
C ALA A 21 4.39 -15.56 14.30
N CYS A 22 5.05 -16.50 13.64
CA CYS A 22 4.90 -17.94 13.73
C CYS A 22 4.64 -18.41 15.18
N GLY A 23 3.49 -19.05 15.39
CA GLY A 23 3.29 -19.93 16.53
C GLY A 23 3.68 -21.36 16.13
N ASP A 24 4.68 -21.91 16.80
CA ASP A 24 5.13 -23.29 16.68
C ASP A 24 3.97 -24.27 16.92
N GLY A 25 3.39 -24.75 15.81
CA GLY A 25 2.49 -25.88 15.75
C GLY A 25 3.27 -27.13 15.39
N ASN A 26 3.86 -27.76 16.40
CA ASN A 26 4.53 -29.06 16.39
C ASN A 26 3.83 -30.09 15.46
N ARG A 27 4.40 -30.34 14.28
CA ARG A 27 4.22 -31.58 13.51
C ARG A 27 5.57 -31.94 12.90
N GLY A 28 6.33 -32.74 13.63
CA GLY A 28 7.52 -33.41 13.10
C GLY A 28 7.18 -34.30 11.89
N PRO A 29 8.22 -34.80 11.18
CA PRO A 29 8.01 -35.71 10.07
C PRO A 29 7.26 -36.96 10.54
N VAL A 30 6.24 -37.36 9.78
CA VAL A 30 5.56 -38.64 9.96
C VAL A 30 6.54 -39.73 9.51
N CYS A 31 7.21 -40.36 10.47
CA CYS A 31 8.02 -41.54 10.29
C CYS A 31 7.13 -42.80 10.43
N ASP A 32 7.30 -43.77 9.54
CA ASP A 32 6.79 -45.14 9.75
C ASP A 32 7.73 -45.89 10.71
N ASP A 33 7.18 -46.89 11.43
CA ASP A 33 7.70 -47.63 12.60
C ASP A 33 9.00 -48.44 12.34
N THR A 34 9.74 -48.15 11.27
CA THR A 34 11.03 -48.78 10.95
C THR A 34 12.19 -47.81 10.75
N GLY A 35 12.02 -46.51 10.96
CA GLY A 35 13.14 -45.57 11.16
C GLY A 35 14.15 -45.43 10.00
N SER A 36 13.69 -45.17 8.77
CA SER A 36 14.56 -44.78 7.65
C SER A 36 13.94 -43.63 6.84
N CYS A 37 14.67 -42.51 6.71
CA CYS A 37 14.35 -41.42 5.80
C CYS A 37 15.25 -41.52 4.56
N ALA A 38 14.68 -41.75 3.38
CA ALA A 38 15.42 -41.82 2.12
C ALA A 38 15.10 -40.61 1.22
N GLU A 39 16.15 -39.85 0.86
CA GLU A 39 16.15 -38.96 -0.29
C GLU A 39 15.98 -39.79 -1.57
N THR A 40 15.08 -39.39 -2.47
CA THR A 40 14.99 -39.97 -3.81
C THR A 40 15.07 -38.88 -4.86
N GLY A 41 16.31 -38.59 -5.27
CA GLY A 41 16.58 -38.29 -6.67
C GLY A 41 16.79 -39.59 -7.44
N GLN A 42 16.31 -39.66 -8.69
CA GLN A 42 17.02 -40.19 -9.87
C GLN A 42 16.04 -40.46 -11.02
N GLY A 43 16.51 -40.22 -12.25
CA GLY A 43 15.84 -40.70 -13.46
C GLY A 43 16.51 -40.29 -14.76
N SER A 44 17.78 -40.67 -14.98
CA SER A 44 18.44 -40.62 -16.30
C SER A 44 17.77 -41.56 -17.29
N GLY A 45 17.45 -41.06 -18.49
CA GLY A 45 17.08 -41.82 -19.68
C GLY A 45 17.77 -41.24 -20.91
N ASN A 46 18.57 -42.07 -21.58
CA ASN A 46 19.45 -41.73 -22.71
C ASN A 46 18.69 -41.81 -24.05
N GLY A 47 18.86 -40.85 -24.96
CA GLY A 47 18.26 -40.85 -26.30
C GLY A 47 18.85 -39.80 -27.23
N ASN A 48 19.58 -40.26 -28.26
CA ASN A 48 20.38 -39.51 -29.21
C ASN A 48 19.50 -38.84 -30.30
N GLY A 49 19.76 -37.58 -30.68
CA GLY A 49 19.03 -36.89 -31.75
C GLY A 49 19.64 -35.54 -32.13
N ASN A 50 20.28 -35.50 -33.29
CA ASN A 50 21.02 -34.40 -33.89
C ASN A 50 20.09 -33.40 -34.63
N GLY A 51 20.37 -32.09 -34.57
CA GLY A 51 20.01 -31.15 -35.66
C GLY A 51 19.13 -29.93 -35.32
N ASN A 52 19.81 -28.78 -35.19
CA ASN A 52 19.47 -27.45 -35.71
C ASN A 52 18.13 -26.77 -35.31
N GLY A 53 18.24 -25.74 -34.47
CA GLY A 53 17.15 -24.79 -34.19
C GLY A 53 17.69 -23.52 -33.53
N ASN A 54 18.00 -22.51 -34.34
CA ASN A 54 18.30 -21.16 -33.92
C ASN A 54 17.07 -20.57 -33.22
N GLY A 55 17.10 -20.51 -31.89
CA GLY A 55 16.04 -19.93 -31.07
C GLY A 55 16.66 -18.99 -30.07
N ASN A 56 16.69 -17.70 -30.41
CA ASN A 56 16.98 -16.61 -29.48
C ASN A 56 15.80 -16.50 -28.50
N GLY A 57 15.70 -17.45 -27.58
CA GLY A 57 14.80 -17.39 -26.45
C GLY A 57 15.47 -16.56 -25.38
N ASN A 58 14.98 -15.33 -25.16
CA ASN A 58 15.10 -14.68 -23.87
C ASN A 58 14.38 -15.59 -22.87
N GLY A 59 15.11 -16.55 -22.32
CA GLY A 59 14.70 -17.26 -21.13
C GLY A 59 14.53 -16.21 -20.04
N ALA A 60 13.28 -16.00 -19.62
CA ALA A 60 12.98 -15.25 -18.42
C ALA A 60 13.78 -15.90 -17.29
N GLN A 61 14.85 -15.23 -16.91
CA GLN A 61 15.70 -15.68 -15.82
C GLN A 61 14.85 -15.53 -14.56
N SER A 62 14.55 -16.66 -13.90
CA SER A 62 13.96 -16.73 -12.57
C SER A 62 14.93 -16.13 -11.55
N GLY A 63 15.18 -14.83 -11.62
CA GLY A 63 15.87 -14.05 -10.61
C GLY A 63 14.82 -13.20 -9.92
N GLY A 64 14.54 -13.50 -8.64
CA GLY A 64 13.62 -12.68 -7.84
C GLY A 64 14.07 -11.22 -7.75
N ILE A 65 13.19 -10.36 -7.23
CA ILE A 65 13.35 -8.90 -7.21
C ILE A 65 14.53 -8.46 -6.34
N GLU A 66 15.53 -7.78 -6.90
CA GLU A 66 16.68 -7.25 -6.16
C GLU A 66 16.36 -5.85 -5.59
N SER A 67 15.50 -5.08 -6.25
CA SER A 67 15.05 -3.75 -5.80
C SER A 67 13.72 -3.35 -6.42
N SER A 68 13.11 -2.24 -5.94
CA SER A 68 11.89 -1.70 -6.55
C SER A 68 12.06 -1.35 -8.04
N ALA A 69 13.29 -1.16 -8.53
CA ALA A 69 13.56 -0.91 -9.94
C ALA A 69 13.23 -2.11 -10.86
N ASP A 70 13.19 -3.32 -10.31
CA ASP A 70 12.85 -4.54 -11.07
C ASP A 70 11.33 -4.77 -11.14
N ILE A 71 10.53 -4.02 -10.38
CA ILE A 71 9.07 -4.11 -10.39
C ILE A 71 8.54 -3.59 -11.73
N ALA A 72 7.66 -4.38 -12.36
CA ALA A 72 7.02 -3.98 -13.60
C ALA A 72 6.22 -2.68 -13.43
N LYS A 73 6.40 -1.75 -14.37
CA LYS A 73 5.72 -0.45 -14.38
C LYS A 73 4.36 -0.58 -15.04
N VAL A 74 3.37 -1.02 -14.27
CA VAL A 74 2.04 -1.43 -14.79
C VAL A 74 0.86 -0.72 -14.12
N ALA A 75 1.09 0.06 -13.06
CA ALA A 75 0.00 0.82 -12.42
C ALA A 75 -0.52 1.90 -13.37
N GLN A 76 -1.85 2.04 -13.49
CA GLN A 76 -2.49 3.01 -14.38
C GLN A 76 -3.20 4.14 -13.63
N ASN A 77 -3.20 4.10 -12.30
CA ASN A 77 -3.77 5.09 -11.40
C ASN A 77 -3.16 4.90 -9.99
N LEU A 78 -3.62 5.71 -9.02
CA LEU A 78 -3.17 5.68 -7.62
C LEU A 78 -4.29 5.21 -6.67
N GLY A 79 -5.15 4.30 -7.12
CA GLY A 79 -6.25 3.74 -6.32
C GLY A 79 -7.56 4.53 -6.37
N PHE A 80 -7.57 5.70 -6.99
CA PHE A 80 -8.73 6.56 -7.19
C PHE A 80 -8.59 7.36 -8.51
N VAL A 81 -9.63 8.08 -8.92
CA VAL A 81 -9.55 8.93 -10.11
C VAL A 81 -8.83 10.23 -9.76
N LEU A 82 -7.63 10.40 -10.28
CA LEU A 82 -6.90 11.67 -10.26
C LEU A 82 -7.04 12.38 -11.60
N ALA A 83 -7.20 13.70 -11.56
CA ALA A 83 -7.30 14.54 -12.75
C ALA A 83 -6.71 15.93 -12.44
N PRO A 84 -6.48 16.78 -13.46
CA PRO A 84 -6.06 18.16 -13.24
C PRO A 84 -7.01 18.88 -12.27
N PHE A 85 -6.45 19.74 -11.40
CA PHE A 85 -7.27 20.55 -10.50
C PHE A 85 -8.17 21.51 -11.29
N ASP A 86 -9.47 21.44 -11.04
CA ASP A 86 -10.48 22.34 -11.60
C ASP A 86 -10.93 23.35 -10.54
N PRO A 87 -10.59 24.65 -10.68
CA PRO A 87 -10.98 25.67 -9.71
C PRO A 87 -12.49 25.95 -9.68
N ASN A 88 -13.26 25.54 -10.70
CA ASN A 88 -14.70 25.75 -10.71
C ASN A 88 -15.42 24.76 -9.79
N THR A 89 -14.92 23.53 -9.71
CA THR A 89 -15.47 22.47 -8.85
C THR A 89 -14.72 22.36 -7.52
N GLY A 90 -13.47 22.83 -7.46
CA GLY A 90 -12.59 22.66 -6.31
C GLY A 90 -12.02 21.25 -6.16
N MET A 91 -12.04 20.48 -7.24
CA MET A 91 -11.69 19.06 -7.27
C MET A 91 -10.46 18.79 -8.15
N ALA A 92 -9.67 17.78 -7.81
CA ALA A 92 -8.64 17.18 -8.66
C ALA A 92 -8.98 15.70 -8.85
N GLY A 93 -9.89 15.41 -9.78
CA GLY A 93 -10.56 14.11 -9.86
C GLY A 93 -11.46 13.88 -8.64
N ASP A 94 -11.24 12.79 -7.90
CA ASP A 94 -11.96 12.48 -6.67
C ASP A 94 -11.44 13.25 -5.45
N LEU A 95 -10.27 13.90 -5.56
CA LEU A 95 -9.67 14.64 -4.46
C LEU A 95 -10.31 16.02 -4.30
N LYS A 96 -10.99 16.26 -3.18
CA LYS A 96 -11.58 17.57 -2.86
C LYS A 96 -10.54 18.48 -2.21
N ILE A 97 -10.24 19.60 -2.85
CA ILE A 97 -9.25 20.58 -2.39
C ILE A 97 -9.95 21.79 -1.78
N THR A 98 -10.76 22.52 -2.58
CA THR A 98 -11.32 23.80 -2.13
C THR A 98 -12.34 23.59 -1.01
N GLY A 99 -12.15 24.33 0.08
CA GLY A 99 -13.00 24.25 1.26
C GLY A 99 -12.83 22.96 2.10
N ALA A 100 -11.92 22.06 1.73
CA ALA A 100 -11.51 20.97 2.60
C ALA A 100 -10.74 21.54 3.80
N ARG A 101 -11.03 21.04 5.00
CA ARG A 101 -10.41 21.51 6.25
C ARG A 101 -9.80 20.33 6.99
N PRO A 102 -8.48 20.34 7.26
CA PRO A 102 -7.86 19.41 8.18
C PRO A 102 -8.59 19.37 9.52
N PRO A 103 -8.80 18.19 10.11
CA PRO A 103 -9.27 18.09 11.48
C PRO A 103 -8.28 18.77 12.43
N VAL A 104 -8.80 19.55 13.38
CA VAL A 104 -8.00 20.25 14.39
C VAL A 104 -8.14 19.55 15.73
N VAL A 105 -7.02 19.07 16.25
CA VAL A 105 -6.90 18.50 17.59
C VAL A 105 -6.81 19.65 18.61
N PRO A 106 -7.70 19.68 19.62
CA PRO A 106 -7.71 20.73 20.64
C PRO A 106 -6.38 20.88 21.39
N SER A 107 -6.03 22.11 21.75
CA SER A 107 -4.72 22.44 22.37
C SER A 107 -4.50 21.86 23.78
N ASN A 108 -5.54 21.27 24.39
CA ASN A 108 -5.42 20.54 25.65
C ASN A 108 -5.00 19.08 25.46
N ASP A 109 -4.91 18.58 24.22
CA ASP A 109 -4.27 17.31 23.91
C ASP A 109 -2.74 17.51 23.90
N PRO A 110 -1.95 16.71 24.65
CA PRO A 110 -0.49 16.84 24.69
C PRO A 110 0.19 16.61 23.34
N ASN A 111 -0.48 15.94 22.40
CA ASN A 111 0.01 15.67 21.05
C ASN A 111 -0.60 16.61 20.00
N ALA A 112 -1.35 17.64 20.40
CA ALA A 112 -2.05 18.52 19.47
C ALA A 112 -1.13 19.12 18.40
N ALA A 113 0.08 19.53 18.75
CA ALA A 113 1.01 20.12 17.78
C ALA A 113 1.43 19.12 16.68
N SER A 114 1.81 17.89 17.06
CA SER A 114 2.25 16.87 16.10
C SER A 114 1.07 16.34 15.28
N LEU A 115 -0.08 16.08 15.90
CA LEU A 115 -1.27 15.62 15.21
C LEU A 115 -1.82 16.68 14.25
N ASN A 116 -1.85 17.95 14.67
CA ASN A 116 -2.25 19.05 13.78
C ASN A 116 -1.25 19.23 12.64
N ALA A 117 0.05 19.04 12.85
CA ALA A 117 1.02 19.06 11.77
C ALA A 117 0.76 17.92 10.76
N ALA A 118 0.47 16.71 11.26
CA ALA A 118 0.18 15.56 10.41
C ALA A 118 -1.14 15.71 9.64
N ASN A 119 -2.18 16.24 10.26
CA ASN A 119 -3.49 16.44 9.64
C ASN A 119 -3.47 17.46 8.49
N ARG A 120 -2.39 18.22 8.31
CA ARG A 120 -2.29 19.16 7.18
C ARG A 120 -2.07 18.46 5.84
N TYR A 121 -1.68 17.20 5.84
CA TYR A 121 -1.51 16.42 4.62
C TYR A 121 -2.85 15.81 4.20
N ILE A 122 -3.44 16.29 3.11
CA ILE A 122 -4.54 15.59 2.42
C ILE A 122 -4.02 14.43 1.55
N MET A 123 -2.74 14.49 1.22
CA MET A 123 -1.94 13.45 0.59
C MET A 123 -0.70 13.27 1.46
N TRP A 124 -0.56 12.11 2.10
CA TRP A 124 0.60 11.75 2.92
C TRP A 124 1.57 10.92 2.07
N PRO A 125 2.75 11.44 1.71
CA PRO A 125 3.68 10.73 0.84
C PRO A 125 4.29 9.48 1.50
N TYR A 126 4.51 8.46 0.67
CA TYR A 126 5.34 7.30 0.98
C TYR A 126 6.71 7.72 1.50
N GLY A 127 7.20 7.04 2.55
CA GLY A 127 8.51 7.26 3.14
C GLY A 127 8.60 8.45 4.08
N MET A 128 7.46 9.06 4.47
CA MET A 128 7.47 10.11 5.49
C MET A 128 7.76 9.51 6.86
N SER A 129 8.58 10.17 7.68
CA SER A 129 8.89 9.69 9.03
C SER A 129 7.67 9.72 9.95
N GLU A 130 7.41 8.60 10.62
CA GLU A 130 6.37 8.53 11.64
C GLU A 130 6.88 9.13 12.96
N SER A 131 6.20 10.16 13.44
CA SER A 131 6.61 10.86 14.68
C SER A 131 6.27 10.07 15.98
N SER A 132 5.53 8.97 15.88
CA SER A 132 4.94 8.24 17.02
C SER A 132 5.78 7.08 17.57
N GLY A 133 6.94 6.76 16.97
CA GLY A 133 7.64 5.50 17.24
C GLY A 133 8.99 5.55 17.96
N GLY A 134 9.51 6.71 18.36
CA GLY A 134 10.82 6.81 19.04
C GLY A 134 12.01 6.24 18.24
N GLY A 135 11.88 6.11 16.92
CA GLY A 135 12.89 5.60 16.01
C GLY A 135 12.65 6.03 14.56
N SER A 136 13.59 5.70 13.66
CA SER A 136 13.61 6.05 12.23
C SER A 136 12.58 5.30 11.37
N LYS A 137 11.36 5.09 11.87
CA LYS A 137 10.29 4.44 11.10
C LYS A 137 9.75 5.40 10.04
N VAL A 138 9.53 4.88 8.86
CA VAL A 138 8.96 5.61 7.73
C VAL A 138 7.68 4.91 7.32
N ASP A 139 6.71 5.70 6.87
CA ASP A 139 5.47 5.20 6.30
C ASP A 139 5.78 4.43 5.02
N VAL A 140 5.32 3.19 4.93
CA VAL A 140 5.59 2.31 3.80
C VAL A 140 4.51 2.41 2.71
N GLN A 141 3.49 3.24 2.94
CA GLN A 141 2.38 3.49 2.04
C GLN A 141 2.20 4.99 1.79
N ALA A 142 1.44 5.34 0.76
CA ALA A 142 0.98 6.70 0.55
C ALA A 142 -0.51 6.79 0.92
N SER A 143 -0.88 7.76 1.76
CA SER A 143 -2.27 7.91 2.21
C SER A 143 -2.96 9.07 1.51
N TYR A 144 -4.24 8.89 1.16
CA TYR A 144 -5.06 9.90 0.50
C TYR A 144 -6.36 10.10 1.27
N PHE A 145 -6.66 11.35 1.62
CA PHE A 145 -7.93 11.73 2.25
C PHE A 145 -8.93 12.16 1.19
N LEU A 146 -9.91 11.30 0.93
CA LEU A 146 -10.91 11.47 -0.13
C LEU A 146 -12.29 11.71 0.47
N PRO A 147 -13.22 12.39 -0.21
CA PRO A 147 -14.60 12.50 0.25
C PRO A 147 -15.21 11.14 0.58
N LEU A 148 -16.05 11.06 1.62
CA LEU A 148 -16.75 9.81 1.94
C LEU A 148 -17.54 9.29 0.74
N ASN A 149 -17.58 7.96 0.61
CA ASN A 149 -18.20 7.22 -0.51
C ASN A 149 -17.45 7.31 -1.85
N THR A 150 -16.25 7.89 -1.91
CA THR A 150 -15.40 7.83 -3.11
C THR A 150 -15.11 6.37 -3.49
N PRO A 151 -15.38 5.95 -4.73
CA PRO A 151 -15.01 4.63 -5.23
C PRO A 151 -13.49 4.43 -5.22
N ILE A 152 -13.04 3.30 -4.70
CA ILE A 152 -11.63 2.88 -4.83
C ILE A 152 -11.53 1.91 -6.00
N ILE A 153 -10.54 2.14 -6.86
CA ILE A 153 -10.32 1.42 -8.11
C ILE A 153 -9.00 0.65 -8.08
N SER A 154 -8.91 -0.45 -8.82
CA SER A 154 -7.68 -1.23 -8.92
C SER A 154 -6.60 -0.41 -9.62
N MET A 155 -5.40 -0.35 -9.02
CA MET A 155 -4.23 0.30 -9.64
C MET A 155 -3.74 -0.42 -10.89
N VAL A 156 -3.89 -1.75 -10.92
CA VAL A 156 -3.37 -2.64 -11.97
C VAL A 156 -4.46 -3.58 -12.51
N SER A 157 -4.25 -4.10 -13.72
CA SER A 157 -4.95 -5.30 -14.17
C SER A 157 -4.27 -6.52 -13.60
N GLY A 158 -5.04 -7.48 -13.10
CA GLY A 158 -4.47 -8.64 -12.43
C GLY A 158 -5.46 -9.46 -11.61
N THR A 159 -4.93 -10.30 -10.75
CA THR A 159 -5.73 -11.20 -9.90
C THR A 159 -5.74 -10.70 -8.46
N VAL A 160 -6.93 -10.66 -7.85
CA VAL A 160 -7.09 -10.38 -6.42
C VAL A 160 -6.52 -11.55 -5.62
N CYS A 161 -5.41 -11.34 -4.92
CA CYS A 161 -4.76 -12.38 -4.13
C CYS A 161 -5.29 -12.44 -2.69
N ASP A 162 -5.66 -11.29 -2.13
CA ASP A 162 -6.13 -11.21 -0.75
C ASP A 162 -7.13 -10.06 -0.57
N VAL A 163 -8.07 -10.25 0.35
CA VAL A 163 -9.02 -9.22 0.80
C VAL A 163 -9.14 -9.33 2.33
N PRO A 164 -8.06 -9.04 3.07
CA PRO A 164 -8.03 -9.27 4.51
C PRO A 164 -8.88 -8.23 5.22
N LYS A 165 -9.58 -8.67 6.27
CA LYS A 165 -10.17 -7.76 7.25
C LYS A 165 -9.11 -7.33 8.24
N LEU A 166 -8.97 -6.03 8.46
CA LEU A 166 -7.95 -5.44 9.31
C LEU A 166 -8.47 -5.31 10.76
N TYR A 167 -7.55 -5.05 11.69
CA TYR A 167 -7.89 -4.85 13.10
C TYR A 167 -8.82 -3.65 13.32
N SER A 168 -8.77 -2.69 12.40
CA SER A 168 -9.57 -1.47 12.34
C SER A 168 -11.02 -1.69 11.89
N ASP A 169 -11.42 -2.94 11.62
CA ASP A 169 -12.76 -3.34 11.16
C ASP A 169 -13.09 -2.91 9.71
N ASP A 170 -12.07 -2.47 8.97
CA ASP A 170 -12.06 -2.22 7.53
C ASP A 170 -11.24 -3.30 6.79
N TYR A 171 -10.94 -3.10 5.52
CA TYR A 171 -10.32 -4.10 4.65
C TYR A 171 -9.13 -3.55 3.88
N SER A 172 -8.27 -4.46 3.43
CA SER A 172 -7.39 -4.22 2.28
C SER A 172 -7.89 -4.99 1.06
N VAL A 173 -7.52 -4.52 -0.13
CA VAL A 173 -7.62 -5.30 -1.38
C VAL A 173 -6.21 -5.37 -1.98
N ARG A 174 -5.71 -6.59 -2.20
CA ARG A 174 -4.35 -6.83 -2.72
C ARG A 174 -4.43 -7.54 -4.06
N VAL A 175 -3.84 -6.92 -5.08
CA VAL A 175 -3.88 -7.41 -6.47
C VAL A 175 -2.45 -7.69 -6.94
N ALA A 176 -2.20 -8.93 -7.39
CA ALA A 176 -1.00 -9.22 -8.16
C ALA A 176 -1.23 -8.82 -9.62
N PRO A 177 -0.30 -8.08 -10.25
CA PRO A 177 -0.46 -7.67 -11.64
C PRO A 177 -0.44 -8.88 -12.58
N ASP A 178 -1.00 -8.72 -13.79
CA ASP A 178 -0.96 -9.77 -14.82
C ASP A 178 0.45 -10.33 -15.04
N GLY A 179 0.56 -11.66 -15.07
CA GLY A 179 1.84 -12.38 -15.17
C GLY A 179 2.48 -12.72 -13.82
N VAL A 180 2.02 -12.14 -12.70
CA VAL A 180 2.42 -12.51 -11.34
C VAL A 180 1.36 -13.43 -10.74
N SER A 181 1.79 -14.57 -10.20
CA SER A 181 0.88 -15.53 -9.58
C SER A 181 0.65 -15.20 -8.10
N CYS A 182 -0.61 -15.30 -7.66
CA CYS A 182 -0.91 -15.36 -6.24
C CYS A 182 -0.33 -16.64 -5.65
N GLY A 183 0.47 -16.50 -4.60
CA GLY A 183 0.96 -17.58 -3.77
C GLY A 183 -0.07 -18.04 -2.74
N ASN A 184 0.36 -18.98 -1.91
CA ASN A 184 -0.44 -19.43 -0.76
C ASN A 184 -0.64 -18.29 0.23
N GLN A 185 -1.78 -18.30 0.93
CA GLN A 185 -2.13 -17.30 1.96
C GLN A 185 -2.23 -15.85 1.44
N GLY A 186 -2.50 -15.66 0.14
CA GLY A 186 -2.78 -14.34 -0.43
C GLY A 186 -1.53 -13.49 -0.73
N GLY A 187 -0.33 -14.04 -0.57
CA GLY A 187 0.92 -13.39 -0.96
C GLY A 187 1.14 -13.41 -2.48
N ALA A 188 2.08 -12.60 -2.98
CA ALA A 188 2.63 -12.71 -4.34
C ALA A 188 4.05 -12.11 -4.35
N GLU A 189 4.78 -12.29 -5.46
CA GLU A 189 6.10 -11.66 -5.62
C GLU A 189 6.00 -10.13 -5.55
N VAL A 190 4.93 -9.57 -6.11
CA VAL A 190 4.54 -8.15 -6.02
C VAL A 190 3.03 -8.05 -5.81
N LEU A 191 2.60 -7.19 -4.90
CA LEU A 191 1.22 -6.86 -4.63
C LEU A 191 1.01 -5.34 -4.68
N PHE A 192 -0.07 -4.95 -5.33
CA PHE A 192 -0.62 -3.60 -5.30
C PHE A 192 -1.77 -3.59 -4.29
N GLU A 193 -1.64 -2.80 -3.23
CA GLU A 193 -2.57 -2.77 -2.11
C GLU A 193 -3.33 -1.45 -2.05
N THR A 194 -4.63 -1.54 -1.78
CA THR A 194 -5.44 -0.44 -1.27
C THR A 194 -5.96 -0.82 0.12
N GLU A 195 -5.40 -0.22 1.16
CA GLU A 195 -5.69 -0.46 2.58
C GLU A 195 -6.65 0.63 3.14
N HIS A 196 -7.29 0.30 4.26
CA HIS A 196 -8.32 1.11 4.91
C HIS A 196 -9.53 1.38 3.99
N VAL A 197 -9.94 0.38 3.20
CA VAL A 197 -11.15 0.45 2.37
C VAL A 197 -12.33 -0.25 3.03
N ILE A 198 -13.55 0.15 2.67
CA ILE A 198 -14.80 -0.48 3.11
C ILE A 198 -15.60 -0.99 1.91
N ASP A 199 -16.56 -1.88 2.19
CA ASP A 199 -17.44 -2.49 1.20
C ASP A 199 -16.69 -3.04 -0.03
N PRO A 200 -15.71 -3.96 0.15
CA PRO A 200 -15.05 -4.58 -0.98
C PRO A 200 -16.08 -5.34 -1.83
N ILE A 201 -16.03 -5.11 -3.15
CA ILE A 201 -16.96 -5.72 -4.12
C ILE A 201 -16.30 -6.84 -4.95
N VAL A 202 -15.04 -7.14 -4.65
CA VAL A 202 -14.24 -8.21 -5.25
C VAL A 202 -13.91 -9.27 -4.21
N LYS A 203 -13.57 -10.47 -4.68
CA LYS A 203 -13.11 -11.59 -3.84
C LYS A 203 -11.82 -12.17 -4.39
N VAL A 204 -11.10 -12.90 -3.53
CA VAL A 204 -9.88 -13.64 -3.92
C VAL A 204 -10.15 -14.52 -5.15
N GLY A 205 -9.23 -14.44 -6.11
CA GLY A 205 -9.31 -15.14 -7.40
C GLY A 205 -10.08 -14.40 -8.49
N ASP A 206 -10.76 -13.29 -8.19
CA ASP A 206 -11.33 -12.43 -9.23
C ASP A 206 -10.19 -11.80 -10.05
N HIS A 207 -10.38 -11.74 -11.36
CA HIS A 207 -9.56 -10.90 -12.24
C HIS A 207 -10.19 -9.51 -12.34
N VAL A 208 -9.38 -8.47 -12.16
CA VAL A 208 -9.79 -7.07 -12.24
C VAL A 208 -9.00 -6.36 -13.32
N ASN A 209 -9.64 -5.38 -13.95
CA ASN A 209 -8.93 -4.44 -14.82
C ASN A 209 -8.44 -3.22 -14.01
N ALA A 210 -7.32 -2.63 -14.41
CA ALA A 210 -6.93 -1.32 -13.89
C ALA A 210 -8.08 -0.32 -14.09
N GLY A 211 -8.39 0.45 -13.04
CA GLY A 211 -9.50 1.39 -13.02
C GLY A 211 -10.88 0.77 -12.71
N GLN A 212 -10.98 -0.55 -12.60
CA GLN A 212 -12.20 -1.20 -12.11
C GLN A 212 -12.39 -0.90 -10.63
N ARG A 213 -13.61 -0.51 -10.24
CA ARG A 213 -13.97 -0.36 -8.82
C ARG A 213 -13.77 -1.68 -8.07
N VAL A 214 -13.11 -1.61 -6.92
CA VAL A 214 -12.87 -2.75 -6.03
C VAL A 214 -13.44 -2.55 -4.63
N ALA A 215 -13.60 -1.30 -4.18
CA ALA A 215 -14.10 -0.97 -2.85
C ALA A 215 -14.62 0.47 -2.79
N THR A 216 -14.75 0.99 -1.57
CA THR A 216 -15.08 2.37 -1.23
C THR A 216 -14.10 2.88 -0.20
N VAL A 217 -13.78 4.19 -0.21
CA VAL A 217 -12.85 4.79 0.77
C VAL A 217 -13.34 4.55 2.20
N GLY A 218 -12.45 4.15 3.11
CA GLY A 218 -12.83 3.76 4.46
C GLY A 218 -12.78 4.88 5.49
N THR A 219 -13.28 4.56 6.69
CA THR A 219 -13.51 5.52 7.78
C THR A 219 -12.56 5.30 8.97
N TYR A 220 -11.39 4.73 8.72
CA TYR A 220 -10.39 4.43 9.76
C TYR A 220 -10.06 5.66 10.62
N ARG A 221 -9.80 6.78 9.95
CA ARG A 221 -9.51 8.08 10.57
C ARG A 221 -10.80 8.80 10.97
N LYS A 222 -11.28 8.55 12.19
CA LYS A 222 -12.53 9.11 12.73
C LYS A 222 -12.56 10.64 12.76
N ASP A 223 -11.41 11.27 12.98
CA ASP A 223 -11.27 12.72 12.96
C ASP A 223 -11.52 13.29 11.57
N TRP A 224 -10.98 12.66 10.53
CA TRP A 224 -11.27 13.00 9.12
C TRP A 224 -12.67 12.60 8.68
N THR A 225 -13.19 11.48 9.19
CA THR A 225 -14.57 11.03 8.92
C THR A 225 -15.58 12.07 9.39
N ALA A 226 -15.37 12.65 10.57
CA ALA A 226 -16.21 13.74 11.07
C ALA A 226 -16.14 15.01 10.20
N ALA A 227 -15.05 15.20 9.46
CA ALA A 227 -14.88 16.28 8.49
C ALA A 227 -15.46 15.96 7.09
N GLY A 228 -16.03 14.77 6.89
CA GLY A 228 -16.62 14.34 5.62
C GLY A 228 -15.65 13.63 4.66
N PHE A 229 -14.50 13.17 5.18
CA PHE A 229 -13.47 12.48 4.40
C PHE A 229 -13.18 11.09 4.95
N GLY A 230 -12.95 10.13 4.06
CA GLY A 230 -12.33 8.86 4.37
C GLY A 230 -10.82 8.90 4.12
N ILE A 231 -10.16 7.79 4.40
CA ILE A 231 -8.75 7.54 4.05
C ILE A 231 -8.67 6.28 3.21
N VAL A 232 -7.75 6.28 2.25
CA VAL A 232 -7.23 5.06 1.62
C VAL A 232 -5.71 5.15 1.64
N GLU A 233 -5.06 4.05 1.97
CA GLU A 233 -3.62 3.93 1.87
C GLU A 233 -3.28 3.01 0.70
N ILE A 234 -2.27 3.40 -0.09
CA ILE A 234 -1.84 2.59 -1.23
C ILE A 234 -0.39 2.17 -1.04
N GLY A 235 -0.15 0.89 -1.28
CA GLY A 235 1.15 0.26 -1.14
C GLY A 235 1.52 -0.54 -2.39
N VAL A 236 2.82 -0.62 -2.66
CA VAL A 236 3.38 -1.64 -3.55
C VAL A 236 4.35 -2.49 -2.74
N ALA A 237 3.86 -3.64 -2.27
CA ALA A 237 4.64 -4.58 -1.48
C ALA A 237 5.28 -5.64 -2.38
N TYR A 238 6.51 -6.03 -2.07
CA TYR A 238 7.22 -7.07 -2.82
C TYR A 238 8.19 -7.84 -1.94
N MET A 239 8.54 -9.06 -2.37
CA MET A 239 9.53 -9.89 -1.70
C MET A 239 10.90 -9.70 -2.33
N LYS A 240 11.73 -8.85 -1.70
CA LYS A 240 13.13 -8.66 -2.10
C LYS A 240 13.90 -9.96 -1.92
N LYS A 241 14.74 -10.30 -2.90
CA LYS A 241 15.58 -11.50 -2.87
C LYS A 241 16.45 -11.52 -1.62
N GLY A 242 16.42 -12.64 -0.90
CA GLY A 242 17.15 -12.80 0.36
C GLY A 242 16.52 -12.08 1.56
N SER A 243 15.34 -11.49 1.42
CA SER A 243 14.56 -10.92 2.51
C SER A 243 13.55 -11.92 3.07
N ASP A 244 13.37 -11.90 4.39
CA ASP A 244 12.33 -12.64 5.11
C ASP A 244 11.08 -11.78 5.40
N ARG A 245 11.12 -10.50 5.06
CA ARG A 245 10.06 -9.51 5.28
C ARG A 245 9.68 -8.80 3.98
N PRO A 246 8.45 -8.27 3.86
CA PRO A 246 8.06 -7.46 2.73
C PRO A 246 8.86 -6.16 2.67
N TRP A 247 9.18 -5.76 1.44
CA TRP A 247 9.68 -4.44 1.11
C TRP A 247 8.59 -3.67 0.37
N HIS A 248 8.69 -2.36 0.44
CA HIS A 248 7.76 -1.47 -0.20
C HIS A 248 8.47 -0.58 -1.19
N ALA A 249 7.78 -0.29 -2.29
CA ALA A 249 8.22 0.62 -3.33
C ALA A 249 7.34 1.87 -3.35
N CYS A 250 7.94 3.00 -3.70
CA CYS A 250 7.20 4.22 -4.02
C CYS A 250 6.18 3.92 -5.13
N PRO A 251 4.85 4.07 -4.89
CA PRO A 251 3.83 3.75 -5.88
C PRO A 251 4.01 4.51 -7.20
N SER A 252 4.43 5.78 -7.12
CA SER A 252 4.69 6.65 -8.28
C SER A 252 5.76 6.11 -9.24
N LEU A 253 6.70 5.26 -8.77
CA LEU A 253 7.73 4.64 -9.63
C LEU A 253 7.22 3.43 -10.42
N THR A 254 6.04 2.92 -10.07
CA THR A 254 5.43 1.72 -10.67
C THR A 254 4.38 2.04 -11.72
N LEU A 255 4.13 3.33 -11.98
CA LEU A 255 3.20 3.80 -12.99
C LEU A 255 3.66 3.41 -14.40
N ASP A 256 2.71 2.97 -15.23
CA ASP A 256 2.93 2.71 -16.66
C ASP A 256 3.57 3.95 -17.32
N PRO A 257 4.70 3.82 -18.03
CA PRO A 257 5.40 4.95 -18.64
C PRO A 257 4.53 5.82 -19.56
N LYS A 258 3.45 5.27 -20.14
CA LYS A 258 2.53 6.01 -21.01
C LYS A 258 1.66 7.00 -20.27
N ILE A 259 1.34 6.73 -19.00
CA ILE A 259 0.41 7.53 -18.19
C ILE A 259 1.13 8.24 -17.03
N ALA A 260 2.32 7.77 -16.64
CA ALA A 260 3.10 8.35 -15.55
C ALA A 260 3.30 9.87 -15.67
N PRO A 261 3.66 10.46 -16.84
CA PRO A 261 3.82 11.91 -16.94
C PRO A 261 2.54 12.69 -16.60
N THR A 262 1.38 12.17 -16.99
CA THR A 262 0.08 12.80 -16.71
C THR A 262 -0.27 12.70 -15.24
N ILE A 263 -0.20 11.50 -14.65
CA ILE A 263 -0.53 11.31 -13.22
C ILE A 263 0.39 12.14 -12.32
N LEU A 264 1.70 12.17 -12.61
CA LEU A 264 2.65 12.94 -11.81
C LEU A 264 2.42 14.45 -11.95
N ALA A 265 2.04 14.93 -13.13
CA ALA A 265 1.67 16.33 -13.33
C ALA A 265 0.39 16.69 -12.57
N ASP A 266 -0.64 15.83 -12.63
CA ASP A 266 -1.90 16.03 -11.92
C ASP A 266 -1.71 16.00 -10.41
N LEU A 267 -0.88 15.09 -9.89
CA LEU A 267 -0.57 15.01 -8.47
C LEU A 267 0.24 16.24 -8.01
N THR A 268 1.17 16.72 -8.84
CA THR A 268 1.89 17.98 -8.58
C THR A 268 0.93 19.17 -8.51
N ALA A 269 -0.02 19.25 -9.45
CA ALA A 269 -1.01 20.31 -9.50
C ALA A 269 -1.96 20.25 -8.28
N ALA A 270 -2.39 19.04 -7.89
CA ALA A 270 -3.18 18.83 -6.68
C ALA A 270 -2.42 19.25 -5.41
N ASN A 271 -1.15 18.86 -5.27
CA ASN A 271 -0.28 19.31 -4.17
C ASN A 271 -0.17 20.84 -4.11
N ALA A 272 0.05 21.49 -5.25
CA ALA A 272 0.12 22.94 -5.33
C ALA A 272 -1.21 23.63 -4.96
N ALA A 273 -2.33 23.10 -5.46
CA ALA A 273 -3.66 23.60 -5.11
C ALA A 273 -3.96 23.45 -3.62
N TRP A 274 -3.56 22.32 -3.01
CA TRP A 274 -3.70 22.11 -1.57
C TRP A 274 -2.85 23.06 -0.72
N MET A 275 -1.58 23.23 -1.09
CA MET A 275 -0.68 24.18 -0.43
C MET A 275 -1.22 25.62 -0.51
N ASN A 276 -1.87 25.98 -1.62
CA ASN A 276 -2.54 27.27 -1.78
C ASN A 276 -3.78 27.40 -0.88
N GLU A 277 -4.63 26.36 -0.83
CA GLU A 277 -5.82 26.33 0.04
C GLU A 277 -5.45 26.48 1.54
N LEU A 278 -4.33 25.89 1.94
CA LEU A 278 -3.81 25.98 3.32
C LEU A 278 -2.98 27.23 3.59
N GLY A 279 -2.51 27.94 2.57
CA GLY A 279 -1.55 29.03 2.71
C GLY A 279 -0.17 28.55 3.19
N ASP A 280 0.25 27.33 2.85
CA ASP A 280 1.55 26.77 3.23
C ASP A 280 2.22 26.03 2.07
N GLN A 281 3.25 26.67 1.54
CA GLN A 281 4.02 26.20 0.38
C GLN A 281 5.15 25.22 0.75
N SER A 282 5.31 24.88 2.03
CA SER A 282 6.39 24.01 2.51
C SER A 282 5.97 22.55 2.68
N LEU A 283 4.68 22.25 2.62
CA LEU A 283 4.12 20.96 3.01
C LEU A 283 4.75 19.78 2.26
N TYR A 284 4.93 19.92 0.95
CA TYR A 284 5.55 18.89 0.10
C TYR A 284 7.00 19.19 -0.29
N ALA A 285 7.63 20.17 0.38
CA ALA A 285 9.01 20.51 0.10
C ALA A 285 9.93 19.36 0.48
N GLY A 286 10.83 18.97 -0.44
CA GLY A 286 11.78 17.88 -0.21
C GLY A 286 11.23 16.48 -0.48
N ASP A 287 10.04 16.33 -1.06
CA ASP A 287 9.63 15.07 -1.65
C ASP A 287 10.54 14.74 -2.85
N ALA A 288 10.97 13.48 -2.97
CA ALA A 288 11.75 13.02 -4.11
C ALA A 288 10.92 13.10 -5.41
N MET A 289 9.62 12.83 -5.31
CA MET A 289 8.64 13.00 -6.38
C MET A 289 7.21 13.09 -5.80
N PRO A 290 6.21 13.54 -6.58
CA PRO A 290 4.83 13.61 -6.10
C PRO A 290 4.36 12.25 -5.54
N GLY A 291 3.88 12.27 -4.29
CA GLY A 291 3.42 11.07 -3.58
C GLY A 291 4.51 10.28 -2.85
N CYS A 292 5.79 10.64 -2.97
CA CYS A 292 6.90 9.91 -2.35
C CYS A 292 7.99 10.84 -1.80
N ARG A 293 8.18 10.80 -0.47
CA ARG A 293 9.24 11.47 0.25
C ARG A 293 10.61 10.95 -0.15
N VAL A 294 10.71 9.64 -0.35
CA VAL A 294 11.93 8.94 -0.81
C VAL A 294 11.63 8.11 -2.04
N SER A 295 12.64 7.90 -2.89
CA SER A 295 12.55 7.03 -4.07
C SER A 295 13.15 5.63 -3.83
N THR A 296 13.73 5.40 -2.65
CA THR A 296 14.35 4.13 -2.28
C THR A 296 13.34 3.16 -1.71
N ASP A 297 13.62 1.86 -1.85
CA ASP A 297 12.90 0.80 -1.18
C ASP A 297 12.93 1.01 0.34
N VAL A 298 11.78 0.85 1.01
CA VAL A 298 11.69 0.86 2.47
C VAL A 298 11.16 -0.48 2.96
N THR A 299 11.39 -0.79 4.23
CA THR A 299 10.84 -1.96 4.89
C THR A 299 10.34 -1.56 6.26
N GLU A 300 9.36 -2.30 6.77
CA GLU A 300 8.74 -2.10 8.09
C GLU A 300 9.69 -2.36 9.27
#